data_AF-A0A3B9XE38-F1
#
_entry.id   AF-A0A3B9XE38-F1
#
_cell.length_a   1.000
_cell.length_b   1.000
_cell.length_c   1.000
_cell.angle_alpha   90.00
_cell.angle_beta   90.00
_cell.angle_gamma   90.00
#
_symmetry.space_group_name_H-M   'P 1'
#
loop_
_entity.id
_entity.type
_entity.pdbx_description
1 polymer ?
#
loop_
_entity_poly.entity_id
_entity_poly.type
_entity_poly.pdbx_seq_one_letter_code
_entity_poly.pdbx_strand_id
1 'polypeptide(L)'
;MKRELKLANVLQRELKGQVMSRVAKACGIRVGLLHDWHTSSRKPSAKNMWQLKNLADYLGLSLEEMLFDEKTERQVISSTTFSDRGITYRVNIEKIKE
;
A
#
# COMPACT_ATOMS: atom_id res chain seq x y z
N MET A 1 5.82 -13.23 -17.36
CA MET A 1 5.07 -12.01 -17.74
C MET A 1 5.77 -10.80 -17.15
N LYS A 2 6.01 -9.73 -17.92
CA LYS A 2 6.49 -8.46 -17.34
C LYS A 2 5.32 -7.83 -16.57
N ARG A 3 5.42 -7.68 -15.25
CA ARG A 3 4.41 -6.96 -14.46
C ARG A 3 4.45 -5.48 -14.85
N GLU A 4 3.32 -4.95 -15.28
CA GLU A 4 3.20 -3.55 -15.67
C GLU A 4 2.99 -2.68 -14.43
N LEU A 5 3.72 -1.57 -14.33
CA LEU A 5 3.58 -0.63 -13.22
C LEU A 5 2.28 0.16 -13.35
N LYS A 6 1.42 0.07 -12.33
CA LYS A 6 0.11 0.74 -12.24
C LYS A 6 0.03 1.80 -11.15
N LEU A 7 1.18 2.26 -10.64
CA LEU A 7 1.28 3.23 -9.54
C LEU A 7 0.35 4.44 -9.70
N ALA A 8 0.35 5.08 -10.88
CA ALA A 8 -0.47 6.26 -11.12
C ALA A 8 -1.97 5.97 -10.97
N ASN A 9 -2.42 4.82 -11.47
CA ASN A 9 -3.82 4.41 -11.38
C ASN A 9 -4.24 4.15 -9.92
N VAL A 10 -3.38 3.47 -9.15
CA VAL A 10 -3.62 3.24 -7.72
C VAL A 10 -3.70 4.57 -6.97
N LEU A 11 -2.74 5.47 -7.21
CA LEU A 11 -2.73 6.79 -6.56
C LEU A 11 -3.95 7.63 -6.93
N GLN A 12 -4.39 7.63 -8.18
CA GLN A 12 -5.60 8.34 -8.61
C GLN A 12 -6.86 7.82 -7.92
N ARG A 13 -6.93 6.51 -7.65
CA ARG A 13 -8.03 5.88 -6.92
C ARG A 13 -7.99 6.23 -5.43
N GLU A 14 -6.86 5.99 -4.77
CA GLU A 14 -6.74 6.10 -3.31
C GLU A 14 -6.66 7.56 -2.83
N LEU A 15 -6.12 8.48 -3.64
CA LEU A 15 -6.00 9.89 -3.29
C LEU A 15 -7.17 10.75 -3.80
N LYS A 16 -8.22 10.13 -4.34
CA LYS A 16 -9.40 10.85 -4.83
C LYS A 16 -10.06 11.64 -3.69
N GLY A 17 -10.15 12.96 -3.85
CA GLY A 17 -10.72 13.86 -2.83
C GLY A 17 -9.76 14.22 -1.68
N GLN A 18 -8.53 13.71 -1.70
CA GLN A 18 -7.49 14.09 -0.76
C GLN A 18 -6.75 15.35 -1.24
N VAL A 19 -6.31 16.19 -0.30
CA VAL A 19 -5.46 17.33 -0.61
C VAL A 19 -4.01 16.87 -0.71
N MET A 20 -3.44 16.91 -1.91
CA MET A 20 -2.11 16.35 -2.22
C MET A 20 -0.99 16.90 -1.32
N SER A 21 -1.03 18.20 -0.99
CA SER A 21 -0.05 18.84 -0.11
C SER A 21 -0.12 18.32 1.33
N ARG A 22 -1.32 17.96 1.81
CA ARG A 22 -1.53 17.38 3.15
C ARG A 22 -0.97 15.96 3.21
N VAL A 23 -1.26 15.14 2.20
CA VAL A 23 -0.76 13.77 2.09
C VAL A 23 0.77 13.76 1.97
N ALA A 24 1.33 14.60 1.11
CA ALA A 24 2.77 14.76 0.94
C ALA A 24 3.47 15.13 2.26
N LYS A 25 2.89 16.08 3.03
CA LYS A 25 3.41 16.47 4.34
C LYS A 25 3.33 15.32 5.35
N ALA A 26 2.23 14.58 5.38
CA ALA A 26 2.05 13.45 6.30
C ALA A 26 3.04 12.31 6.01
N CYS A 27 3.37 12.07 4.74
CA CYS A 27 4.24 10.98 4.31
C CYS A 27 5.73 11.37 4.20
N GLY A 28 6.08 12.65 4.39
CA GLY A 28 7.46 13.16 4.21
C GLY A 28 7.93 13.19 2.74
N ILE A 29 7.00 13.45 1.82
CA ILE A 29 7.24 13.42 0.37
C ILE A 29 7.18 14.84 -0.18
N ARG A 30 8.02 15.15 -1.16
CA ARG A 30 7.90 16.42 -1.90
C ARG A 30 6.61 16.41 -2.71
N VAL A 31 5.79 17.46 -2.60
CA VAL A 31 4.51 17.57 -3.31
C VAL A 31 4.67 17.32 -4.81
N GLY A 32 5.71 17.88 -5.44
CA GLY A 32 5.99 17.67 -6.86
C GLY A 32 6.27 16.20 -7.20
N LEU A 33 6.97 15.46 -6.33
CA LEU A 33 7.23 14.04 -6.53
C LEU A 33 5.93 13.21 -6.43
N LEU A 34 5.07 13.52 -5.47
CA LEU A 34 3.78 12.87 -5.34
C LEU A 34 2.88 13.17 -6.55
N HIS A 35 2.90 14.41 -7.04
CA HIS A 35 2.18 14.79 -8.25
C HIS A 35 2.72 14.08 -9.50
N ASP A 36 4.05 13.96 -9.65
CA ASP A 36 4.69 13.21 -10.74
C ASP A 36 4.23 11.74 -10.77
N TRP A 37 4.09 11.11 -9.59
CA TRP A 37 3.61 9.73 -9.46
C TRP A 37 2.12 9.60 -9.75
N HIS A 38 1.32 10.57 -9.30
CA HIS A 38 -0.14 10.56 -9.47
C HIS A 38 -0.57 10.89 -10.92
N THR A 39 0.07 11.86 -11.55
CA THR A 39 -0.40 12.47 -12.81
C THR A 39 0.48 12.13 -14.01
N SER A 40 1.81 12.16 -13.84
CA SER A 40 2.76 12.05 -14.96
C SER A 40 3.23 10.62 -15.23
N SER A 41 2.68 9.63 -14.50
CA SER A 41 3.10 8.22 -14.57
C SER A 41 4.61 8.02 -14.48
N ARG A 42 5.29 8.94 -13.78
CA ARG A 42 6.74 8.87 -13.62
C ARG A 42 7.07 7.67 -12.75
N LYS A 43 7.94 6.78 -13.24
CA LYS A 43 8.33 5.61 -12.49
C LYS A 43 9.12 6.00 -11.24
N PRO A 44 8.85 5.38 -10.08
CA PRO A 44 9.69 5.53 -8.90
C PRO A 44 11.09 4.99 -9.20
N SER A 45 12.08 5.56 -8.53
CA SER A 45 13.49 5.18 -8.59
C SER A 45 13.91 4.54 -7.27
N ALA A 46 15.03 3.82 -7.26
CA ALA A 46 15.56 3.25 -6.01
C ALA A 46 15.78 4.32 -4.91
N LYS A 47 16.14 5.56 -5.30
CA LYS A 47 16.42 6.66 -4.36
C LYS A 47 15.19 7.16 -3.60
N ASN A 48 13.99 6.97 -4.14
CA ASN A 48 12.74 7.44 -3.55
C ASN A 48 11.78 6.29 -3.19
N MET A 49 12.27 5.05 -3.21
CA MET A 49 11.46 3.88 -2.86
C MET A 49 11.01 3.88 -1.40
N TRP A 50 11.82 4.41 -0.49
CA TRP A 50 11.44 4.59 0.91
C TRP A 50 10.27 5.58 1.09
N GLN A 51 10.21 6.62 0.25
CA GLN A 51 9.10 7.58 0.26
C GLN A 51 7.82 6.93 -0.25
N LEU A 52 7.96 6.06 -1.26
CA LEU A 52 6.84 5.28 -1.78
C LEU A 52 6.31 4.31 -0.73
N LYS A 53 7.21 3.67 0.04
CA LYS A 53 6.83 2.81 1.18
C LYS A 53 6.04 3.59 2.23
N ASN A 54 6.51 4.77 2.64
CA ASN A 54 5.77 5.60 3.60
C ASN A 54 4.37 5.97 3.10
N LEU A 55 4.21 6.20 1.80
CA LEU A 55 2.91 6.46 1.19
C LEU A 55 2.02 5.21 1.20
N ALA A 56 2.58 4.05 0.89
CA ALA A 56 1.87 2.76 0.97
C ALA A 56 1.38 2.50 2.40
N ASP A 57 2.25 2.68 3.39
CA ASP A 57 1.93 2.53 4.81
C ASP A 57 0.83 3.51 5.25
N TYR A 58 0.88 4.77 4.80
CA TYR A 58 -0.16 5.77 5.05
C TYR A 58 -1.52 5.36 4.44
N LEU A 59 -1.51 4.71 3.28
CA LEU A 59 -2.71 4.23 2.59
C LEU A 59 -3.16 2.84 3.05
N GLY A 60 -2.40 2.18 3.94
CA GLY A 60 -2.68 0.81 4.38
C GLY A 60 -2.50 -0.24 3.29
N LEU A 61 -1.65 0.03 2.29
CA LEU A 61 -1.36 -0.87 1.17
C LEU A 61 0.04 -1.49 1.31
N SER A 62 0.22 -2.67 0.74
CA SER A 62 1.57 -3.19 0.49
C SER A 62 2.24 -2.42 -0.66
N LEU A 63 3.57 -2.46 -0.72
CA LEU A 63 4.30 -1.84 -1.83
C LEU A 63 3.96 -2.49 -3.19
N GLU A 64 3.63 -3.78 -3.19
CA GLU A 64 3.24 -4.53 -4.37
C GLU A 64 1.84 -4.12 -4.85
N GLU A 65 0.88 -4.01 -3.93
CA GLU A 65 -0.47 -3.50 -4.19
C GLU A 65 -0.39 -2.09 -4.78
N MET A 66 0.49 -1.26 -4.22
CA MET A 66 0.71 0.09 -4.69
C MET A 66 1.33 0.16 -6.09
N LEU A 67 2.30 -0.70 -6.39
CA LEU A 67 3.04 -0.66 -7.66
C LEU A 67 2.30 -1.36 -8.80
N PHE A 68 1.55 -2.43 -8.52
CA PHE A 68 1.01 -3.34 -9.53
C PHE A 68 -0.52 -3.42 -9.53
N ASP A 69 -1.21 -2.81 -8.57
CA ASP A 69 -2.66 -2.92 -8.38
C ASP A 69 -3.12 -4.39 -8.21
N GLU A 70 -2.22 -5.23 -7.70
CA GLU A 70 -2.47 -6.63 -7.42
C GLU A 70 -2.77 -6.75 -5.93
N LYS A 71 -4.02 -7.03 -5.57
CA LYS A 71 -4.35 -7.37 -4.19
C LYS A 71 -3.56 -8.61 -3.81
N THR A 72 -2.76 -8.52 -2.76
CA THR A 72 -2.13 -9.70 -2.21
C THR A 72 -3.26 -10.55 -1.62
N GLU A 73 -3.66 -11.63 -2.32
CA GLU A 73 -4.62 -12.59 -1.79
C GLU A 73 -4.02 -13.23 -0.54
N ARG A 74 -4.32 -12.65 0.63
CA ARG A 74 -4.03 -13.25 1.92
C ARG A 74 -5.03 -14.39 2.11
N GLN A 75 -4.61 -15.58 1.71
CA GLN A 75 -5.39 -16.77 1.97
C GLN A 75 -5.20 -17.14 3.45
N VAL A 76 -6.23 -16.91 4.27
CA VAL A 76 -6.27 -17.45 5.63
C VAL A 76 -6.29 -18.98 5.51
N ILE A 77 -5.18 -19.61 5.88
CA ILE A 77 -5.04 -21.07 5.88
C ILE A 77 -5.84 -21.66 7.05
N SER A 78 -5.85 -20.96 8.19
CA SER A 78 -6.57 -21.39 9.38
C SER A 78 -6.93 -20.18 10.24
N SER A 79 -8.12 -20.21 10.83
CA SER A 79 -8.54 -19.27 11.86
C SER A 79 -8.99 -20.09 13.06
N THR A 80 -8.31 -19.96 14.19
CA THR A 80 -8.67 -20.63 15.43
C THR A 80 -9.06 -19.59 16.47
N THR A 81 -10.19 -19.81 17.12
CA THR A 81 -10.64 -18.98 18.24
C THR A 81 -10.43 -19.76 19.53
N PHE A 82 -9.71 -19.18 20.48
CA PHE A 82 -9.48 -19.77 21.80
C PHE A 82 -9.95 -18.81 22.87
N SER A 83 -10.62 -19.33 23.89
CA SER A 83 -11.11 -18.55 25.03
C SER A 83 -10.40 -19.03 26.29
N ASP A 84 -9.75 -18.11 27.01
CA ASP A 84 -9.16 -18.37 28.32
C ASP A 84 -9.47 -17.21 29.27
N ARG A 85 -9.84 -17.55 30.51
CA ARG A 85 -10.17 -16.59 31.58
C ARG A 85 -11.15 -15.47 31.16
N GLY A 86 -12.13 -15.81 30.31
CA GLY A 86 -13.13 -14.86 29.81
C GLY A 86 -12.65 -13.94 28.68
N ILE A 87 -11.42 -14.11 28.20
CA ILE A 87 -10.86 -13.37 27.06
C ILE A 87 -10.85 -14.30 25.84
N THR A 88 -11.41 -13.81 24.73
CA THR A 88 -11.44 -14.54 23.46
C THR A 88 -10.37 -14.01 22.53
N TYR A 89 -9.48 -14.91 22.11
CA TYR A 89 -8.42 -14.66 21.15
C TYR A 89 -8.80 -15.27 19.81
N ARG A 90 -8.62 -14.53 18.72
CA ARG A 90 -8.69 -15.05 17.35
C ARG A 90 -7.29 -15.04 16.76
N VAL A 91 -6.81 -16.23 16.41
CA VAL A 91 -5.52 -16.43 15.74
C VAL A 91 -5.79 -16.74 14.28
N ASN A 92 -5.32 -15.89 13.38
CA ASN A 92 -5.35 -16.11 11.94
C ASN A 92 -3.95 -16.53 11.46
N ILE A 93 -3.88 -17.64 10.73
CA ILE A 93 -2.68 -18.10 10.03
C ILE A 93 -2.90 -17.81 8.55
N GLU A 94 -2.07 -16.97 7.97
CA GLU A 94 -2.21 -16.50 6.58
C GLU A 94 -1.04 -17.02 5.73
N LYS A 95 -1.34 -17.48 4.50
CA LYS A 95 -0.32 -17.76 3.49
C LYS A 95 0.04 -16.47 2.78
N ILE A 96 1.33 -16.14 2.75
CA ILE A 96 1.87 -15.10 1.88
C ILE A 96 2.40 -15.80 0.62
N LYS A 97 1.87 -15.46 -0.56
CA LYS A 97 2.43 -15.90 -1.85
C LYS A 97 3.64 -15.00 -2.15
N GLU A 98 4.84 -15.57 -2.24
CA GLU A 98 6.02 -14.93 -2.86
C GLU A 98 5.89 -14.90 -4.40
#